data_AF-A0A316AX99-F1
#
_entry.id   AF-A0A316AX99-F1
#
_cell.length_a   1.000
_cell.length_b   1.000
_cell.length_c   1.000
_cell.angle_alpha   90.00
_cell.angle_beta   90.00
_cell.angle_gamma   90.00
#
_symmetry.space_group_name_H-M   'P 1'
#
loop_
_entity.id
_entity.type
_entity.pdbx_description
1 polymer ?
#
loop_
_entity_poly.entity_id
_entity_poly.type
_entity_poly.pdbx_seq_one_letter_code
_entity_poly.pdbx_strand_id
1 'polypeptide(L)'
;MSPSRGASERVYAALLPHELATSLRDGHLPATAPVHAVTPALREHYTEGDAEELELAAMLDAADSCLRLLAAGTGTGTGTGVGVARRLVLAADVPAAQVRVRTVRDDDPPEALSLVELGAPLPLAAVVSAHVDEPEAAADVAAAAAALPAADSGDDDATFTVDGAQGHDLLWYDSSELAQLADELG
;
A
#
# COMPACT_ATOMS: atom_id res chain seq x y z
N MET A 1 -15.62 5.23 -34.12
CA MET A 1 -16.13 4.72 -32.83
C MET A 1 -14.96 4.60 -31.89
N SER A 2 -14.78 5.56 -30.99
CA SER A 2 -13.89 5.35 -29.85
C SER A 2 -14.50 4.23 -29.01
N PRO A 3 -13.74 3.21 -28.58
CA PRO A 3 -14.27 2.24 -27.65
C PRO A 3 -14.74 3.01 -26.41
N SER A 4 -15.95 2.74 -25.92
CA SER A 4 -16.34 3.21 -24.60
C SER A 4 -15.26 2.76 -23.63
N ARG A 5 -14.50 3.68 -23.03
CA ARG A 5 -13.63 3.31 -21.91
C ARG A 5 -14.55 2.64 -20.91
N GLY A 6 -14.27 1.37 -20.59
CA GLY A 6 -14.99 0.69 -19.51
C GLY A 6 -14.86 1.51 -18.22
N ALA A 7 -15.73 1.27 -17.25
CA ALA A 7 -15.60 1.90 -15.93
C ALA A 7 -14.16 1.69 -15.40
N SER A 8 -13.58 2.75 -14.86
CA SER A 8 -12.28 2.70 -14.18
C SER A 8 -12.54 2.55 -12.68
N GLU A 9 -11.65 1.85 -12.00
CA GLU A 9 -11.61 1.71 -10.55
C GLU A 9 -10.27 2.26 -10.05
N ARG A 10 -10.31 3.09 -9.01
CA ARG A 10 -9.12 3.54 -8.29
C ARG A 10 -8.66 2.42 -7.37
N VAL A 11 -7.38 2.07 -7.49
CA VAL A 11 -6.73 1.08 -6.61
C VAL A 11 -5.46 1.65 -5.97
N TYR A 12 -5.08 1.10 -4.83
CA TYR A 12 -3.92 1.51 -4.03
C TYR A 12 -3.02 0.31 -3.82
N ALA A 13 -1.82 0.32 -4.41
CA ALA A 13 -0.88 -0.79 -4.35
C ALA A 13 0.25 -0.50 -3.36
N ALA A 14 0.49 -1.40 -2.42
CA ALA A 14 1.62 -1.35 -1.52
C ALA A 14 2.89 -1.83 -2.24
N LEU A 15 3.99 -1.09 -2.10
CA LEU A 15 5.27 -1.41 -2.73
C LEU A 15 6.42 -1.18 -1.75
N LEU A 16 7.46 -2.02 -1.74
CA LEU A 16 8.66 -1.69 -1.00
C LEU A 16 9.41 -0.56 -1.71
N PRO A 17 9.97 0.43 -0.99
CA PRO A 17 10.64 1.58 -1.60
C PRO A 17 11.69 1.22 -2.68
N HIS A 18 12.52 0.21 -2.41
CA HIS A 18 13.57 -0.25 -3.35
C HIS A 18 13.02 -0.97 -4.61
N GLU A 19 11.75 -1.38 -4.61
CA GLU A 19 11.11 -2.02 -5.77
C GLU A 19 10.60 -1.01 -6.80
N LEU A 20 10.54 0.29 -6.45
CA LEU A 20 10.07 1.34 -7.35
C LEU A 20 10.96 1.48 -8.58
N ALA A 21 12.29 1.50 -8.41
CA ALA A 21 13.25 1.58 -9.50
C ALA A 21 13.12 0.39 -10.48
N THR A 22 12.85 -0.81 -9.96
CA THR A 22 12.64 -1.99 -10.80
C THR A 22 11.30 -1.92 -11.53
N SER A 23 10.24 -1.49 -10.85
CA SER A 23 8.92 -1.30 -11.47
C SER A 23 8.93 -0.24 -12.57
N LEU A 24 9.72 0.83 -12.41
CA LEU A 24 9.97 1.84 -13.45
C LEU A 24 10.64 1.24 -14.69
N ARG A 25 11.61 0.34 -14.51
CA ARG A 25 12.31 -0.33 -15.62
C ARG A 25 11.44 -1.37 -16.32
N ASP A 26 10.69 -2.15 -15.56
CA ASP A 26 9.88 -3.26 -16.07
C ASP A 26 8.53 -2.78 -16.64
N GLY A 27 8.09 -1.57 -16.24
CA GLY A 27 6.85 -0.96 -16.69
C GLY A 27 5.60 -1.51 -16.00
N HIS A 28 5.76 -2.31 -14.95
CA HIS A 28 4.67 -2.85 -14.13
C HIS A 28 5.17 -3.11 -12.70
N LEU A 29 4.24 -3.19 -11.75
CA LEU A 29 4.53 -3.56 -10.37
C LEU A 29 4.77 -5.09 -10.24
N PRO A 30 5.39 -5.55 -9.15
CA PRO A 30 5.44 -6.97 -8.80
C PRO A 30 4.04 -7.56 -8.71
N ALA A 31 3.85 -8.79 -9.22
CA ALA A 31 2.55 -9.48 -9.15
C ALA A 31 2.12 -9.83 -7.72
N THR A 32 3.04 -9.75 -6.76
CA THR A 32 2.82 -10.01 -5.33
C THR A 32 2.49 -8.74 -4.54
N ALA A 33 2.49 -7.56 -5.16
CA ALA A 33 2.14 -6.31 -4.49
C ALA A 33 0.69 -6.39 -3.96
N PRO A 34 0.43 -6.19 -2.66
CA PRO A 34 -0.92 -6.05 -2.12
C PRO A 34 -1.63 -4.87 -2.79
N VAL A 35 -2.88 -5.06 -3.18
CA VAL A 35 -3.70 -4.04 -3.84
C VAL A 35 -5.01 -3.87 -3.09
N HIS A 36 -5.38 -2.63 -2.85
CA HIS A 36 -6.56 -2.22 -2.10
C HIS A 36 -7.48 -1.36 -2.98
N ALA A 37 -8.77 -1.39 -2.70
CA ALA A 37 -9.79 -0.57 -3.35
C ALA A 37 -10.98 -0.35 -2.41
N VAL A 38 -11.90 0.53 -2.79
CA VAL A 38 -13.16 0.72 -2.05
C VAL A 38 -14.11 -0.45 -2.33
N THR A 39 -13.95 -1.53 -1.56
CA THR A 39 -14.78 -2.73 -1.67
C THR A 39 -16.16 -2.56 -1.03
N PRO A 40 -17.13 -3.43 -1.33
CA PRO A 40 -18.38 -3.49 -0.57
C PRO A 40 -18.17 -3.73 0.94
N ALA A 41 -17.21 -4.58 1.33
CA ALA A 41 -16.94 -4.87 2.74
C ALA A 41 -16.41 -3.63 3.48
N LEU A 42 -15.53 -2.85 2.85
CA LEU A 42 -15.04 -1.59 3.41
C LEU A 42 -16.20 -0.58 3.58
N ARG A 43 -17.07 -0.45 2.57
CA ARG A 43 -18.26 0.41 2.63
C ARG A 43 -19.24 0.03 3.74
N GLU A 44 -19.39 -1.27 4.00
CA GLU A 44 -20.26 -1.75 5.07
C GLU A 44 -19.66 -1.47 6.46
N HIS A 45 -18.34 -1.55 6.59
CA HIS A 45 -17.63 -1.25 7.83
C HIS A 45 -17.70 0.24 8.18
N TYR A 46 -17.48 1.11 7.20
CA TYR A 46 -17.64 2.55 7.34
C TYR A 46 -19.11 2.94 7.12
N THR A 47 -19.94 2.76 8.15
CA THR A 47 -21.40 3.02 8.12
C THR A 47 -21.74 4.47 7.75
N GLU A 48 -20.82 5.39 8.03
CA GLU A 48 -20.85 6.79 7.64
C GLU A 48 -19.48 7.11 7.01
N GLY A 49 -19.49 7.57 5.76
CA GLY A 49 -18.28 7.82 4.99
C GLY A 49 -18.65 8.28 3.58
N ASP A 50 -18.14 9.43 3.14
CA ASP A 50 -18.26 9.80 1.73
C ASP A 50 -17.25 9.04 0.85
N ALA A 51 -17.26 9.31 -0.46
CA ALA A 51 -16.37 8.60 -1.37
C ALA A 51 -14.89 8.91 -1.10
N GLU A 52 -14.56 10.13 -0.65
CA GLU A 52 -13.20 10.56 -0.37
C GLU A 52 -12.68 9.90 0.92
N GLU A 53 -13.51 9.81 1.95
CA GLU A 53 -13.17 9.13 3.21
C GLU A 53 -12.91 7.63 3.01
N LEU A 54 -13.72 6.97 2.18
CA LEU A 54 -13.51 5.57 1.83
C LEU A 54 -12.25 5.33 0.99
N GLU A 55 -11.95 6.25 0.07
CA GLU A 55 -10.71 6.22 -0.72
C GLU A 55 -9.48 6.40 0.17
N LEU A 56 -9.54 7.32 1.15
CA LEU A 56 -8.49 7.48 2.15
C LEU A 56 -8.31 6.21 2.98
N ALA A 57 -9.40 5.58 3.45
CA ALA A 57 -9.33 4.33 4.19
C ALA A 57 -8.63 3.21 3.39
N ALA A 58 -8.99 3.02 2.11
CA ALA A 58 -8.33 2.03 1.25
C ALA A 58 -6.85 2.34 0.98
N MET A 59 -6.46 3.62 0.94
CA MET A 59 -5.06 4.03 0.81
C MET A 59 -4.26 3.77 2.08
N LEU A 60 -4.83 4.03 3.27
CA LEU A 60 -4.19 3.76 4.56
C LEU A 60 -4.06 2.25 4.80
N ASP A 61 -5.06 1.46 4.42
CA ASP A 61 -4.97 -0.01 4.42
C ASP A 61 -3.81 -0.52 3.52
N ALA A 62 -3.55 0.14 2.38
CA ALA A 62 -2.39 -0.16 1.55
C ALA A 62 -1.06 0.25 2.22
N ALA A 63 -1.05 1.33 3.00
CA ALA A 63 0.12 1.72 3.77
C ALA A 63 0.44 0.69 4.87
N ASP A 64 -0.58 0.11 5.51
CA ASP A 64 -0.43 -0.99 6.48
C ASP A 64 0.08 -2.27 5.82
N SER A 65 -0.39 -2.59 4.62
CA SER A 65 0.19 -3.69 3.84
C SER A 65 1.65 -3.43 3.49
N CYS A 66 2.05 -2.18 3.20
CA CYS A 66 3.46 -1.84 2.99
C CYS A 66 4.28 -2.04 4.28
N LEU A 67 3.73 -1.69 5.45
CA LEU A 67 4.36 -1.97 6.75
C LEU A 67 4.59 -3.48 6.96
N ARG A 68 3.62 -4.32 6.58
CA ARG A 68 3.79 -5.79 6.61
C ARG A 68 4.88 -6.27 5.66
N LEU A 69 5.00 -5.69 4.46
CA LEU A 69 6.10 -6.01 3.54
C LEU A 69 7.46 -5.64 4.16
N LEU A 70 7.55 -4.46 4.78
CA LEU A 70 8.76 -4.02 5.49
C LEU A 70 9.11 -4.98 6.62
N ALA A 71 8.15 -5.35 7.47
CA ALA A 71 8.32 -6.31 8.56
C ALA A 71 8.84 -7.66 8.06
N ALA A 72 8.27 -8.20 6.97
CA ALA A 72 8.71 -9.46 6.36
C ALA A 72 10.15 -9.39 5.84
N GLY A 73 10.58 -8.23 5.32
CA GLY A 73 11.96 -7.98 4.87
C GLY A 73 12.98 -7.87 6.01
N THR A 74 12.56 -7.43 7.21
CA THR A 74 13.47 -7.34 8.39
C THR A 74 13.83 -8.70 8.98
N GLY A 75 12.99 -9.72 8.81
CA GLY A 75 13.21 -11.08 9.31
C GLY A 75 14.25 -11.88 8.52
N THR A 76 14.58 -11.47 7.30
CA THR A 76 15.64 -12.10 6.50
C THR A 76 16.98 -11.46 6.87
N GLY A 77 17.73 -12.09 7.78
CA GLY A 77 19.03 -11.62 8.31
C GLY A 77 20.18 -11.49 7.30
N THR A 78 19.95 -10.85 6.15
CA THR A 78 20.99 -10.43 5.20
C THR A 78 21.27 -8.95 5.42
N GLY A 79 22.31 -8.67 6.20
CA GLY A 79 22.82 -7.34 6.52
C GLY A 79 23.43 -6.58 5.35
N THR A 80 22.68 -6.39 4.26
CA THR A 80 23.02 -5.50 3.15
C THR A 80 21.75 -4.82 2.64
N GLY A 81 21.42 -3.66 3.22
CA GLY A 81 20.48 -2.68 2.66
C GLY A 81 19.00 -3.03 2.77
N VAL A 82 18.41 -2.92 3.97
CA VAL A 82 16.98 -2.62 4.03
C VAL A 82 16.85 -1.20 3.46
N GLY A 83 16.09 -1.02 2.37
CA GLY A 83 15.79 0.30 1.81
C GLY A 83 15.18 1.23 2.87
N VAL A 84 14.96 2.50 2.53
CA VAL A 84 14.39 3.46 3.49
C VAL A 84 13.10 2.89 4.08
N ALA A 85 13.00 2.81 5.40
CA ALA A 85 11.83 2.28 6.09
C ALA A 85 10.69 3.30 6.05
N ARG A 86 10.07 3.46 4.88
CA ARG A 86 8.94 4.34 4.61
C ARG A 86 7.89 3.52 3.87
N ARG A 87 6.63 3.67 4.24
CA ARG A 87 5.50 3.09 3.54
C ARG A 87 5.36 3.79 2.20
N LEU A 88 5.23 3.03 1.12
CA LEU A 88 5.02 3.52 -0.25
C LEU A 88 3.74 2.89 -0.80
N VAL A 89 2.80 3.76 -1.19
CA VAL A 89 1.53 3.39 -1.82
C VAL A 89 1.44 4.05 -3.18
N LEU A 90 1.18 3.26 -4.22
CA LEU A 90 0.93 3.75 -5.58
C LEU A 90 -0.58 3.74 -5.85
N ALA A 91 -1.15 4.91 -6.12
CA ALA A 91 -2.54 5.02 -6.57
C ALA A 91 -2.61 4.85 -8.09
N ALA A 92 -3.48 3.99 -8.58
CA ALA A 92 -3.60 3.68 -10.00
C ALA A 92 -5.06 3.59 -10.46
N ASP A 93 -5.30 3.88 -11.74
CA ASP A 93 -6.60 3.74 -12.39
C ASP A 93 -6.59 2.51 -13.30
N VAL A 94 -7.36 1.48 -12.95
CA VAL A 94 -7.46 0.24 -13.71
C VAL A 94 -8.88 0.03 -14.22
N PRO A 95 -9.08 -0.67 -15.36
CA PRO A 95 -10.40 -1.12 -15.75
C PRO A 95 -11.08 -1.90 -14.62
N ALA A 96 -12.29 -1.51 -14.21
CA ALA A 96 -13.02 -2.14 -13.10
C ALA A 96 -13.19 -3.66 -13.28
N ALA A 97 -13.26 -4.15 -14.53
CA ALA A 97 -13.33 -5.58 -14.84
C ALA A 97 -12.06 -6.38 -14.46
N GLN A 98 -10.95 -5.71 -14.16
CA GLN A 98 -9.72 -6.33 -13.67
C GLN A 98 -9.71 -6.50 -12.16
N VAL A 99 -10.56 -5.78 -11.42
CA VAL A 99 -10.58 -5.80 -9.95
C VAL A 99 -11.54 -6.89 -9.46
N ARG A 100 -11.04 -7.78 -8.61
CA ARG A 100 -11.81 -8.85 -7.97
C ARG A 100 -11.74 -8.67 -6.47
N VAL A 101 -12.90 -8.50 -5.83
CA VAL A 101 -12.99 -8.43 -4.38
C VAL A 101 -12.59 -9.79 -3.79
N ARG A 102 -11.67 -9.77 -2.83
CA ARG A 102 -11.27 -10.95 -2.07
C ARG A 102 -12.33 -11.27 -1.01
N THR A 103 -12.57 -12.55 -0.73
CA THR A 103 -13.39 -12.94 0.41
C THR A 103 -12.61 -12.71 1.70
N VAL A 104 -13.13 -11.85 2.58
CA VAL A 104 -12.60 -11.60 3.93
C VAL A 104 -12.89 -12.80 4.84
N ARG A 105 -11.92 -13.17 5.66
CA ARG A 105 -11.98 -14.27 6.63
C ARG A 105 -11.87 -13.74 8.05
N ASP A 106 -12.31 -14.52 9.03
CA ASP A 106 -12.28 -14.12 10.44
C ASP A 106 -10.86 -13.93 11.00
N ASP A 107 -9.87 -14.61 10.40
CA ASP A 107 -8.45 -14.55 10.77
C ASP A 107 -7.64 -13.57 9.91
N ASP A 108 -8.29 -12.84 9.01
CA ASP A 108 -7.64 -11.81 8.22
C ASP A 108 -7.31 -10.57 9.08
N PRO A 109 -6.24 -9.83 8.75
CA PRO A 109 -5.91 -8.58 9.43
C PRO A 109 -6.91 -7.46 9.08
N PRO A 110 -7.00 -6.37 9.86
CA PRO A 110 -8.01 -5.32 9.64
C PRO A 110 -8.07 -4.73 8.23
N GLU A 111 -6.91 -4.50 7.60
CA GLU A 111 -6.79 -3.92 6.26
C GLU A 111 -7.27 -4.87 5.13
N ALA A 112 -7.67 -6.09 5.47
CA ALA A 112 -8.24 -7.08 4.58
C ALA A 112 -9.55 -6.68 3.93
N LEU A 113 -10.30 -5.75 4.53
CA LEU A 113 -11.59 -5.30 4.05
C LEU A 113 -11.48 -4.66 2.67
N SER A 114 -10.38 -3.94 2.40
CA SER A 114 -10.15 -3.26 1.12
C SER A 114 -9.33 -4.09 0.11
N LEU A 115 -8.75 -5.24 0.51
CA LEU A 115 -7.92 -6.08 -0.36
C LEU A 115 -8.68 -6.60 -1.59
N VAL A 116 -8.02 -6.50 -2.74
CA VAL A 116 -8.51 -6.97 -4.04
C VAL A 116 -7.43 -7.77 -4.78
N GLU A 117 -7.86 -8.63 -5.69
CA GLU A 117 -7.01 -9.32 -6.65
C GLU A 117 -7.14 -8.65 -8.02
N LEU A 118 -6.02 -8.48 -8.72
CA LEU A 118 -6.01 -8.00 -10.10
C LEU A 118 -5.92 -9.16 -11.09
N GLY A 119 -6.76 -9.12 -12.12
CA GLY A 119 -6.74 -10.12 -13.20
C GLY A 119 -5.56 -10.02 -14.17
N ALA A 120 -4.70 -9.01 -14.02
CA ALA A 120 -3.50 -8.77 -14.81
C ALA A 120 -2.47 -7.98 -13.98
N PRO A 121 -1.17 -8.01 -14.33
CA PRO A 121 -0.17 -7.14 -13.71
C PRO A 121 -0.59 -5.67 -13.76
N LEU A 122 -0.37 -4.91 -12.68
CA LEU A 122 -0.65 -3.48 -12.63
C LEU A 122 0.42 -2.73 -13.45
N PRO A 123 0.06 -2.14 -14.60
CA PRO A 123 1.03 -1.42 -15.40
C PRO A 123 1.38 -0.10 -14.73
N LEU A 124 2.65 0.27 -14.77
CA LEU A 124 3.11 1.55 -14.20
C LEU A 124 2.42 2.75 -14.86
N ALA A 125 2.05 2.62 -16.15
CA ALA A 125 1.30 3.65 -16.88
C ALA A 125 -0.13 3.90 -16.36
N ALA A 126 -0.66 3.04 -15.48
CA ALA A 126 -1.92 3.26 -14.79
C ALA A 126 -1.76 4.05 -13.48
N VAL A 127 -0.54 4.18 -12.95
CA VAL A 127 -0.26 4.92 -11.72
C VAL A 127 -0.46 6.41 -11.96
N VAL A 128 -1.20 7.06 -11.07
CA VAL A 128 -1.48 8.50 -11.14
C VAL A 128 -0.76 9.29 -10.05
N SER A 129 -0.44 8.67 -8.92
CA SER A 129 0.33 9.28 -7.84
C SER A 129 1.00 8.24 -6.95
N ALA A 130 2.01 8.68 -6.20
CA ALA A 130 2.57 7.95 -5.07
C ALA A 130 2.27 8.68 -3.76
N HIS A 131 2.15 7.92 -2.69
CA HIS A 131 1.99 8.39 -1.32
C HIS A 131 3.07 7.74 -0.46
N VAL A 132 3.90 8.55 0.20
CA VAL A 132 5.07 8.06 0.94
C VAL A 132 5.18 8.79 2.26
N ASP A 133 5.50 8.07 3.35
CA ASP A 133 5.82 8.68 4.64
C ASP A 133 6.84 9.83 4.50
N GLU A 134 6.83 10.83 5.37
CA GLU A 134 7.91 11.82 5.42
C GLU A 134 9.27 11.17 5.79
N PRO A 135 10.42 11.74 5.37
CA PRO A 135 11.74 11.22 5.78
C PRO A 135 11.90 11.08 7.30
N GLU A 136 11.29 11.98 8.08
CA GLU A 136 11.30 12.02 9.54
C GLU A 136 10.58 10.82 10.18
N ALA A 137 9.58 10.27 9.50
CA ALA A 137 8.81 9.11 9.98
C ALA A 137 9.59 7.79 9.87
N ALA A 138 10.72 7.76 9.17
CA ALA A 138 11.42 6.52 8.84
C ALA A 138 11.86 5.70 10.08
N ALA A 139 12.22 6.38 11.17
CA ALA A 139 12.60 5.69 12.41
C ALA A 139 11.40 5.00 13.08
N ASP A 140 10.24 5.66 13.09
CA ASP A 140 9.02 5.14 13.70
C ASP A 140 8.45 3.99 12.87
N VAL A 141 8.46 4.11 11.55
CA VAL A 141 8.04 3.04 10.63
C VAL A 141 8.95 1.81 10.76
N ALA A 142 10.26 2.00 10.92
CA ALA A 142 11.17 0.89 11.19
C ALA A 142 10.87 0.20 12.53
N ALA A 143 10.58 0.98 13.58
CA ALA A 143 10.20 0.45 14.88
C ALA A 143 8.87 -0.31 14.82
N ALA A 144 7.87 0.24 14.13
CA ALA A 144 6.58 -0.40 13.88
C ALA A 144 6.74 -1.73 13.12
N ALA A 145 7.54 -1.75 12.06
CA ALA A 145 7.80 -2.97 11.29
C ALA A 145 8.42 -4.08 12.16
N ALA A 146 9.32 -3.71 13.07
CA ALA A 146 9.94 -4.65 14.02
C ALA A 146 8.97 -5.12 15.13
N ALA A 147 8.06 -4.25 15.56
CA ALA A 147 7.06 -4.55 16.59
C ALA A 147 5.87 -5.37 16.06
N LEU A 148 5.60 -5.33 14.75
CA LEU A 148 4.42 -5.90 14.12
C LEU A 148 4.16 -7.38 14.48
N PRO A 149 5.15 -8.30 14.50
CA PRO A 149 4.89 -9.69 14.89
C PRO A 149 4.41 -9.85 16.34
N ALA A 150 4.87 -8.98 17.25
CA ALA A 150 4.42 -8.99 18.64
C ALA A 150 3.01 -8.38 18.76
N ALA A 151 2.73 -7.30 18.02
CA ALA A 151 1.40 -6.71 17.93
C ALA A 151 0.36 -7.72 17.39
N ASP A 152 0.68 -8.42 16.30
CA ASP A 152 -0.16 -9.50 15.74
C ASP A 152 -0.40 -10.65 16.75
N SER A 153 0.48 -10.81 17.75
CA SER A 153 0.33 -11.79 18.83
C SER A 153 -0.43 -11.28 20.07
N GLY A 154 -0.91 -10.04 20.04
CA GLY A 154 -1.69 -9.40 21.11
C GLY A 154 -0.87 -8.67 22.17
N ASP A 155 0.34 -8.21 21.83
CA ASP A 155 1.13 -7.33 22.70
C ASP A 155 0.66 -5.86 22.54
N ASP A 156 0.13 -5.28 23.62
CA ASP A 156 -0.44 -3.93 23.64
C ASP A 156 0.64 -2.83 23.45
N ASP A 157 1.86 -3.02 23.98
CA ASP A 157 2.96 -2.06 23.82
C ASP A 157 3.49 -2.09 22.38
N ALA A 158 3.53 -3.27 21.77
CA ALA A 158 3.84 -3.43 20.35
C ALA A 158 2.76 -2.81 19.46
N THR A 159 1.48 -2.99 19.81
CA THR A 159 0.34 -2.36 19.12
C THR A 159 0.48 -0.84 19.15
N PHE A 160 0.75 -0.25 20.32
CA PHE A 160 0.99 1.19 20.44
C PHE A 160 2.14 1.69 19.55
N THR A 161 3.21 0.89 19.42
CA THR A 161 4.33 1.21 18.54
C THR A 161 3.94 1.19 17.06
N VAL A 162 3.10 0.22 16.65
CA VAL A 162 2.57 0.12 15.29
C VAL A 162 1.64 1.29 14.97
N ASP A 163 0.70 1.60 15.86
CA ASP A 163 -0.24 2.72 15.73
C ASP A 163 0.50 4.07 15.59
N GLY A 164 1.65 4.20 16.26
CA GLY A 164 2.50 5.39 16.15
C GLY A 164 2.98 5.65 14.71
N ALA A 165 3.28 4.60 13.93
CA ALA A 165 3.64 4.77 12.53
C ALA A 165 2.42 5.10 11.65
N GLN A 166 1.24 4.58 12.00
CA GLN A 166 -0.01 4.86 11.28
C GLN A 166 -0.43 6.33 11.38
N GLY A 167 -0.04 7.01 12.45
CA GLY A 167 -0.30 8.44 12.67
C GLY A 167 0.53 9.39 11.80
N HIS A 168 1.51 8.90 11.03
CA HIS A 168 2.27 9.74 10.10
C HIS A 168 1.50 9.98 8.80
N ASP A 169 1.49 11.24 8.37
CA ASP A 169 0.95 11.64 7.06
C ASP A 169 1.82 11.10 5.91
N LEU A 170 1.16 10.83 4.77
CA LEU A 170 1.84 10.43 3.54
C LEU A 170 1.93 11.61 2.58
N LEU A 171 3.16 11.98 2.21
CA LEU A 171 3.45 12.94 1.15
C LEU A 171 2.92 12.45 -0.19
N TRP A 172 2.29 13.35 -0.95
CA TRP A 172 1.78 13.09 -2.29
C TRP A 172 2.81 13.47 -3.36
N TYR A 173 3.01 12.60 -4.34
CA TYR A 173 3.86 12.81 -5.52
C TYR A 173 3.06 12.52 -6.79
N ASP A 174 3.22 13.36 -7.82
CA ASP A 174 2.62 13.12 -9.13
C ASP A 174 3.29 11.92 -9.82
N SER A 175 2.56 11.21 -10.69
CA SER A 175 3.12 10.13 -11.51
C SER A 175 4.39 10.50 -12.29
N SER A 176 4.56 11.77 -12.66
CA SER A 176 5.76 12.29 -13.34
C SER A 176 6.99 12.41 -12.43
N GLU A 177 6.81 12.38 -11.11
CA GLU A 177 7.88 12.51 -10.12
C GLU A 177 8.44 11.15 -9.67
N LEU A 178 7.81 10.03 -10.10
CA LEU A 178 8.18 8.67 -9.66
C LEU A 178 9.66 8.33 -9.91
N ALA A 179 10.27 8.83 -10.99
CA ALA A 179 11.69 8.60 -11.26
C ALA A 179 12.59 9.28 -10.23
N GLN A 180 12.30 10.53 -9.88
CA GLN A 180 13.04 11.26 -8.84
C GLN A 180 12.80 10.64 -7.46
N LEU A 181 11.56 10.24 -7.17
CA LEU A 181 11.21 9.56 -5.93
C LEU A 181 11.96 8.22 -5.79
N ALA A 182 12.12 7.46 -6.87
CA ALA A 182 12.91 6.23 -6.84
C ALA A 182 14.38 6.50 -6.49
N ASP A 183 14.99 7.56 -7.05
CA ASP A 183 16.36 7.95 -6.73
C ASP A 183 16.49 8.39 -5.25
N GLU A 184 15.45 9.00 -4.67
CA GLU A 184 15.41 9.37 -3.25
C GLU A 184 15.31 8.15 -2.33
N LEU A 185 14.52 7.15 -2.72
CA LEU A 185 14.21 5.97 -1.91
C LEU A 185 15.31 4.88 -1.96
N GLY A 186 16.25 4.98 -2.91
CA GLY A 186 17.41 4.10 -3.06
C GLY A 186 17.13 2.79 -3.78
#